data_AF-A0A524GT50-F1
#
_entry.id   AF-A0A524GT50-F1
#
_cell.length_a   1.000
_cell.length_b   1.000
_cell.length_c   1.000
_cell.angle_alpha   90.00
_cell.angle_beta   90.00
_cell.angle_gamma   90.00
#
_symmetry.space_group_name_H-M   'P 1'
#
loop_
_entity.id
_entity.type
_entity.pdbx_description
1 polymer ?
#
loop_
_entity_poly.entity_id
_entity_poly.type
_entity_poly.pdbx_seq_one_letter_code
_entity_poly.pdbx_strand_id
1 'polypeptide(L)'
;MKPRLSGSHQRAYDAIFRHPAARNLAWKDVRSMLGALAEVVEEPNGSLKITRSGETLVLRPSLDKNVAEIKELMEIRHFLERSGAAESEAVAEGVHLLVVIDHRQARVYKTDLHGSVPQRITPYNPGGFGRHLHYV
;
A
#
# COMPACT_ATOMS: atom_id res chain seq x y z
N MET A 1 -3.95 -19.58 -13.60
CA MET A 1 -5.18 -18.92 -13.11
C MET A 1 -4.74 -17.92 -12.05
N LYS A 2 -4.77 -16.61 -12.32
CA LYS A 2 -4.35 -15.59 -11.35
C LYS A 2 -5.35 -15.60 -10.18
N PRO A 3 -4.92 -15.71 -8.91
CA PRO A 3 -5.87 -15.75 -7.80
C PRO A 3 -6.58 -14.40 -7.71
N ARG A 4 -7.92 -14.41 -7.67
CA ARG A 4 -8.69 -13.20 -7.37
C ARG A 4 -8.51 -12.88 -5.89
N LEU A 5 -8.24 -11.62 -5.58
CA LEU A 5 -8.21 -11.13 -4.20
C LEU A 5 -9.58 -11.39 -3.55
N SER A 6 -9.57 -12.22 -2.51
CA SER A 6 -10.76 -12.54 -1.72
C SER A 6 -10.77 -11.76 -0.40
N GLY A 7 -11.91 -11.73 0.29
CA GLY A 7 -12.01 -11.04 1.59
C GLY A 7 -11.08 -11.59 2.68
N SER A 8 -10.55 -12.82 2.56
CA SER A 8 -9.50 -13.30 3.47
C SER A 8 -8.14 -12.68 3.15
N HIS A 9 -7.84 -12.44 1.88
CA HIS A 9 -6.60 -11.78 1.45
C HIS A 9 -6.56 -10.33 1.94
N GLN A 10 -7.69 -9.61 1.81
CA GLN A 10 -7.80 -8.25 2.32
C GLN A 10 -7.57 -8.19 3.83
N ARG A 11 -8.18 -9.10 4.61
CA ARG A 11 -7.98 -9.15 6.06
C ARG A 11 -6.53 -9.42 6.45
N ALA A 12 -5.83 -10.29 5.72
CA ALA A 12 -4.41 -10.55 5.96
C ALA A 12 -3.55 -9.31 5.64
N TYR A 13 -3.84 -8.65 4.51
CA TYR A 13 -3.20 -7.40 4.12
C TYR A 13 -3.39 -6.32 5.19
N ASP A 14 -4.63 -6.05 5.59
CA ASP A 14 -4.95 -5.04 6.61
C ASP A 14 -4.30 -5.37 7.96
N ALA A 15 -4.17 -6.66 8.31
CA ALA A 15 -3.51 -7.09 9.53
C ALA A 15 -1.99 -6.83 9.52
N ILE A 16 -1.33 -6.92 8.36
CA ILE A 16 0.09 -6.59 8.19
C ILE A 16 0.34 -5.09 8.41
N PHE A 17 -0.56 -4.24 7.92
CA PHE A 17 -0.44 -2.78 8.02
C PHE A 17 -1.02 -2.19 9.31
N ARG A 18 -1.72 -2.99 10.12
CA ARG A 18 -2.30 -2.54 11.39
C ARG A 18 -1.24 -2.06 12.38
N HIS A 19 -1.60 -1.06 13.16
CA HIS A 19 -0.87 -0.61 14.33
C HIS A 19 -1.77 -0.70 15.58
N PRO A 20 -1.35 -1.42 16.65
CA PRO A 20 -0.11 -2.22 16.75
C PRO A 20 -0.13 -3.46 15.84
N ALA A 21 1.06 -4.00 15.54
CA ALA A 21 1.24 -5.17 14.69
C ALA A 21 0.39 -6.37 15.17
N ALA A 22 -0.25 -7.07 14.24
CA ALA A 22 -1.03 -8.26 14.56
C ALA A 22 -0.11 -9.39 15.06
N ARG A 23 -0.32 -9.86 16.29
CA ARG A 23 0.50 -10.93 16.92
C ARG A 23 0.08 -12.35 16.54
N ASN A 24 -0.99 -12.49 15.76
CA ASN A 24 -1.69 -13.76 15.52
C ASN A 24 -1.90 -14.02 14.02
N LEU A 25 -1.00 -13.51 13.18
CA LEU A 25 -1.15 -13.60 11.74
C LEU A 25 -0.70 -14.99 11.26
N ALA A 26 -1.63 -15.81 10.77
CA ALA A 26 -1.33 -17.17 10.34
C ALA A 26 -0.54 -17.21 9.03
N TRP A 27 0.51 -18.03 8.98
CA TRP A 27 1.37 -18.13 7.79
C TRP A 27 0.60 -18.57 6.53
N LYS A 28 -0.37 -19.47 6.70
CA LYS A 28 -1.25 -19.89 5.59
C LYS A 28 -1.97 -18.72 4.93
N ASP A 29 -2.47 -17.77 5.72
CA ASP A 29 -3.23 -16.62 5.23
C ASP A 29 -2.30 -15.63 4.50
N VAL A 30 -1.11 -15.39 5.05
CA VAL A 30 -0.09 -14.55 4.42
C VAL A 30 0.40 -15.14 3.11
N ARG A 31 0.73 -16.44 3.08
CA ARG A 31 1.15 -17.13 1.86
C ARG A 31 0.06 -17.10 0.79
N SER A 32 -1.20 -17.31 1.19
CA SER A 32 -2.33 -17.24 0.26
C SER A 32 -2.52 -15.83 -0.32
N MET A 33 -2.39 -14.80 0.51
CA MET A 33 -2.43 -13.39 0.09
C MET A 33 -1.25 -13.04 -0.84
N LEU A 34 -0.02 -13.42 -0.47
CA LEU A 34 1.16 -13.18 -1.29
C LEU A 34 1.05 -13.88 -2.66
N GLY A 35 0.57 -15.12 -2.70
CA GLY A 35 0.34 -15.83 -3.96
C GLY A 35 -0.73 -15.20 -4.86
N ALA A 36 -1.64 -14.39 -4.29
CA ALA A 36 -2.60 -13.61 -5.06
C ALA A 36 -2.00 -12.31 -5.64
N LEU A 37 -1.05 -11.71 -4.94
CA LEU A 37 -0.45 -10.42 -5.28
C LEU A 37 0.86 -10.53 -6.08
N ALA A 38 1.56 -11.66 -5.96
CA ALA A 38 2.93 -11.83 -6.39
C ALA A 38 3.16 -13.27 -6.90
N GLU A 39 4.26 -13.45 -7.63
CA GLU A 39 4.78 -14.77 -7.93
C GLU A 39 5.49 -15.32 -6.69
N VAL A 40 5.07 -16.48 -6.20
CA VAL A 40 5.65 -17.13 -5.01
C VAL A 40 6.22 -18.48 -5.40
N VAL A 41 7.52 -18.65 -5.19
CA VAL A 41 8.25 -19.90 -5.44
C VAL A 41 8.82 -20.41 -4.11
N GLU A 42 8.53 -21.67 -3.81
CA GLU A 42 9.13 -22.35 -2.66
C GLU A 42 10.43 -23.01 -3.11
N GLU A 43 11.53 -22.61 -2.48
CA GLU A 43 12.85 -23.17 -2.76
C GLU A 43 13.06 -24.49 -2.02
N PRO A 44 13.94 -25.39 -2.52
CA PRO A 44 14.22 -26.68 -1.88
C PRO A 44 14.74 -26.59 -0.44
N ASN A 45 15.26 -25.42 -0.05
CA ASN A 45 15.75 -25.12 1.30
C ASN A 45 14.63 -24.73 2.28
N GLY A 46 13.36 -24.74 1.85
CA GLY A 46 12.20 -24.31 2.64
C GLY A 46 11.99 -22.80 2.71
N SER A 47 12.77 -22.01 1.96
CA SER A 47 12.56 -20.57 1.85
C SER A 47 11.49 -20.24 0.81
N LEU A 48 10.77 -19.14 1.05
CA LEU A 48 9.77 -18.61 0.14
C LEU A 48 10.38 -17.41 -0.59
N LYS A 49 10.54 -17.53 -1.91
CA LYS A 49 10.93 -16.44 -2.78
C LYS A 49 9.69 -15.81 -3.38
N ILE A 50 9.47 -14.53 -3.11
CA ILE A 50 8.33 -13.75 -3.57
C ILE A 50 8.82 -12.66 -4.51
N THR A 51 8.28 -12.61 -5.72
CA THR A 51 8.62 -11.61 -6.74
C THR A 51 7.37 -10.82 -7.13
N ARG A 52 7.42 -9.49 -7.02
CA ARG A 52 6.33 -8.60 -7.42
C ARG A 52 6.92 -7.31 -8.01
N SER A 53 6.49 -6.95 -9.21
CA SER A 53 6.89 -5.70 -9.89
C SER A 53 8.42 -5.48 -9.95
N GLY A 54 9.19 -6.55 -10.16
CA GLY A 54 10.67 -6.51 -10.21
C GLY A 54 11.36 -6.58 -8.84
N GLU A 55 10.65 -6.34 -7.75
CA GLU A 55 11.16 -6.51 -6.38
C GLU A 55 11.08 -7.98 -5.96
N THR A 56 12.11 -8.45 -5.25
CA THR A 56 12.18 -9.82 -4.73
C THR A 56 12.41 -9.81 -3.22
N LEU A 57 11.62 -10.61 -2.50
CA LEU A 57 11.79 -10.90 -1.08
C LEU A 57 11.99 -12.40 -0.88
N VAL A 58 13.02 -12.79 -0.12
CA VAL A 58 13.24 -14.18 0.29
C VAL A 58 12.97 -14.27 1.78
N LEU A 59 11.95 -15.03 2.16
CA LEU A 59 11.59 -15.29 3.55
C LEU A 59 12.00 -16.70 3.93
N ARG A 60 12.42 -16.87 5.18
CA ARG A 60 12.59 -18.19 5.79
C ARG A 60 11.54 -18.32 6.88
N PRO A 61 10.35 -18.85 6.56
CA PRO A 61 9.29 -19.00 7.54
C PRO A 61 9.83 -19.74 8.76
N SER A 62 9.64 -19.15 9.94
CA SER A 62 9.75 -19.89 11.19
C SER A 62 8.81 -21.11 11.14
N LEU A 63 9.19 -22.22 11.79
CA LEU A 63 8.35 -23.44 11.82
C LEU A 63 6.99 -23.24 12.53
N ASP A 64 6.75 -22.06 13.09
CA ASP A 64 5.51 -21.71 13.75
C ASP A 64 4.36 -21.48 12.77
N LYS A 65 3.15 -21.79 13.23
CA LYS A 65 1.92 -21.59 12.44
C LYS A 65 1.59 -20.12 12.15
N ASN A 66 2.19 -19.20 12.91
CA ASN A 66 1.97 -17.77 12.85
C ASN A 66 3.28 -17.06 12.53
N VAL A 67 3.19 -15.87 11.94
CA VAL A 67 4.30 -14.92 11.84
C VAL A 67 4.67 -14.50 13.27
N ALA A 68 5.69 -15.16 13.82
CA ALA A 68 6.07 -15.02 15.22
C ALA A 68 7.00 -13.82 15.44
N GLU A 69 7.83 -13.51 14.45
CA GLU A 69 8.84 -12.46 14.55
C GLU A 69 8.35 -11.13 13.98
N ILE A 70 8.46 -10.07 14.78
CA ILE A 70 8.16 -8.69 14.33
C ILE A 70 9.02 -8.31 13.12
N LYS A 71 10.27 -8.79 13.08
CA LYS A 71 11.19 -8.55 11.98
C LYS A 71 10.65 -9.10 10.66
N GLU A 72 10.21 -10.36 10.66
CA GLU A 72 9.63 -11.03 9.49
C GLU A 72 8.39 -10.26 8.99
N LEU A 73 7.53 -9.81 9.92
CA LEU A 73 6.38 -8.98 9.57
C LEU A 73 6.78 -7.63 8.93
N MET A 74 7.84 -6.99 9.44
CA MET A 74 8.35 -5.74 8.87
C MET A 74 8.99 -5.93 7.49
N GLU A 75 9.69 -7.04 7.27
CA GLU A 75 10.24 -7.39 5.95
C GLU A 75 9.13 -7.56 4.92
N ILE A 76 8.04 -8.25 5.29
CA ILE A 76 6.85 -8.40 4.43
C ILE A 76 6.20 -7.04 4.16
N ARG A 77 6.02 -6.21 5.19
CA ARG A 77 5.44 -4.89 5.05
C ARG A 77 6.24 -4.02 4.08
N HIS A 78 7.55 -3.89 4.31
CA HIS A 78 8.41 -3.07 3.46
C HIS A 78 8.47 -3.60 2.03
N PHE A 79 8.45 -4.91 1.84
CA PHE A 79 8.34 -5.49 0.51
C PHE A 79 7.03 -5.10 -0.18
N LEU A 80 5.89 -5.15 0.51
CA LEU A 80 4.60 -4.76 -0.06
C LEU A 80 4.54 -3.26 -0.39
N GLU A 81 5.14 -2.41 0.44
CA GLU A 81 5.24 -0.96 0.20
C GLU A 81 6.08 -0.68 -1.06
N ARG A 82 7.29 -1.26 -1.15
CA ARG A 82 8.20 -1.06 -2.28
C ARG A 82 7.65 -1.64 -3.59
N SER A 83 7.11 -2.86 -3.55
CA SER A 83 6.57 -3.54 -4.74
C SER A 83 5.23 -2.98 -5.20
N GLY A 84 4.47 -2.33 -4.30
CA GLY A 84 3.23 -1.63 -4.64
C GLY A 84 3.47 -0.27 -5.30
N ALA A 85 4.57 0.41 -4.97
CA ALA A 85 4.93 1.70 -5.57
C ALA A 85 5.26 1.58 -7.07
N ALA A 86 5.76 0.43 -7.54
CA ALA A 86 6.06 0.21 -8.95
C ALA A 86 4.80 0.06 -9.84
N GLU A 87 3.63 -0.27 -9.29
CA GLU A 87 2.35 -0.14 -10.02
C GLU A 87 1.92 1.34 -10.17
N SER A 88 2.55 2.25 -9.42
CA SER A 88 2.41 3.70 -9.53
C SER A 88 3.48 4.33 -10.44
N GLU A 89 4.07 3.58 -11.38
CA GLU A 89 4.93 4.13 -12.46
C GLU A 89 4.25 4.15 -13.83
N ALA A 90 2.92 4.02 -13.86
CA ALA A 90 2.14 4.80 -14.79
C ALA A 90 1.47 5.92 -13.99
N VAL A 91 2.17 7.05 -13.86
CA VAL A 91 1.46 8.33 -13.84
C VAL A 91 0.84 8.45 -15.23
N ALA A 92 -0.23 7.68 -15.47
CA ALA A 92 -1.21 8.04 -16.48
C ALA A 92 -1.52 9.51 -16.22
N GLU A 93 -1.43 10.34 -17.26
CA GLU A 93 -1.70 11.79 -17.23
C GLU A 93 -2.64 12.12 -16.07
N GLY A 94 -2.08 12.82 -15.08
CA GLY A 94 -2.47 12.71 -13.68
C GLY A 94 -3.96 12.49 -13.44
N VAL A 95 -4.32 11.41 -12.74
CA VAL A 95 -5.69 11.27 -12.23
C VAL A 95 -5.93 12.41 -11.25
N HIS A 96 -6.58 13.46 -11.73
CA HIS A 96 -6.98 14.57 -10.88
C HIS A 96 -8.15 14.10 -10.02
N LEU A 97 -8.01 14.19 -8.70
CA LEU A 97 -9.08 13.92 -7.76
C LEU A 97 -9.58 15.25 -7.19
N LEU A 98 -10.88 15.50 -7.33
CA LEU A 98 -11.54 16.59 -6.61
C LEU A 98 -12.06 16.03 -5.28
N VAL A 99 -11.49 16.51 -4.17
CA VAL A 99 -11.94 16.16 -2.83
C VAL A 99 -12.77 17.32 -2.27
N VAL A 100 -14.05 17.08 -2.02
CA VAL A 100 -14.95 18.04 -1.39
C VAL A 100 -15.12 17.64 0.07
N ILE A 101 -14.65 18.48 0.99
CA ILE A 101 -14.77 18.28 2.44
C ILE A 101 -15.84 19.24 2.97
N ASP A 102 -16.88 18.70 3.59
CA ASP A 102 -17.89 19.46 4.34
C ASP A 102 -18.04 18.84 5.75
N HIS A 103 -18.76 19.51 6.65
CA HIS A 103 -18.95 19.14 8.06
C HIS A 103 -19.56 17.74 8.29
N ARG A 104 -20.11 17.09 7.26
CA ARG A 104 -20.75 15.76 7.37
C ARG A 104 -19.99 14.63 6.69
N GLN A 105 -19.22 14.93 5.64
CA GLN A 105 -18.54 13.91 4.84
C GLN A 105 -17.50 14.51 3.90
N ALA A 106 -16.51 13.69 3.56
CA ALA A 106 -15.63 13.91 2.42
C ALA A 106 -16.16 13.14 1.20
N ARG A 107 -16.23 13.81 0.05
CA ARG A 107 -16.59 13.20 -1.24
C ARG A 107 -15.39 13.28 -2.17
N VAL A 108 -15.07 12.17 -2.84
CA VAL A 108 -13.94 12.06 -3.76
C VAL A 108 -14.48 11.83 -5.17
N TYR A 109 -14.12 12.69 -6.11
CA TYR A 109 -14.52 12.62 -7.51
C TYR A 109 -13.29 12.43 -8.40
N LYS A 110 -13.40 11.57 -9.41
CA LYS A 110 -12.41 11.48 -10.48
C LYS A 110 -12.71 12.57 -11.51
N THR A 111 -11.70 13.40 -11.79
CA THR A 111 -11.78 14.45 -12.82
C THR A 111 -10.84 14.09 -13.97
N ASP A 112 -11.40 13.88 -15.15
CA ASP A 112 -10.62 13.69 -16.38
C ASP A 112 -10.40 15.08 -17.02
N LEU A 113 -9.33 15.77 -16.61
CA LEU A 113 -8.94 17.08 -17.15
C LEU A 113 -8.02 16.88 -18.35
N HIS A 114 -8.58 17.00 -19.57
CA HIS A 114 -7.78 16.97 -20.80
C HIS A 114 -7.32 18.40 -21.14
N GLY A 115 -6.04 18.57 -21.46
CA GLY A 115 -5.49 19.84 -21.96
C GLY A 115 -5.47 21.01 -20.96
N SER A 116 -5.58 20.74 -19.66
CA SER A 116 -5.56 21.77 -18.61
C SER A 116 -4.19 21.88 -17.94
N VAL A 117 -3.74 23.10 -17.68
CA VAL A 117 -2.48 23.36 -16.94
C VAL A 117 -2.84 23.62 -15.47
N PRO A 118 -2.31 22.83 -14.52
CA PRO A 118 -2.52 23.07 -13.10
C PRO A 118 -2.05 24.48 -12.71
N GLN A 119 -2.92 25.26 -12.06
CA GLN A 119 -2.56 26.55 -11.47
C GLN A 119 -2.74 26.51 -9.95
N ARG A 120 -1.72 27.00 -9.24
CA ARG A 120 -1.79 27.22 -7.80
C ARG A 120 -2.44 28.58 -7.55
N ILE A 121 -3.66 28.57 -7.01
CA ILE A 121 -4.31 29.79 -6.53
C ILE A 121 -3.77 30.09 -5.13
N THR A 122 -3.14 31.24 -4.98
CA THR A 122 -2.75 31.77 -3.67
C THR A 122 -3.80 32.77 -3.19
N PRO A 123 -4.18 32.75 -1.90
CA PRO A 123 -5.05 33.78 -1.35
C PRO A 123 -4.44 35.17 -1.55
N TYR A 124 -5.26 36.13 -1.98
CA TYR A 124 -4.86 37.52 -2.08
C TYR A 124 -4.51 38.06 -0.68
N ASN A 125 -3.23 38.30 -0.42
CA ASN A 125 -2.71 38.67 0.90
C ASN A 125 -1.76 39.87 0.84
N PRO A 126 -2.26 41.08 0.52
CA PRO A 126 -1.42 42.28 0.45
C PRO A 126 -0.87 42.72 1.82
N GLY A 127 -1.55 42.35 2.92
CA GLY A 127 -1.16 42.71 4.29
C GLY A 127 -0.27 41.68 5.02
N GLY A 128 0.09 40.56 4.39
CA GLY A 128 0.98 39.57 5.00
C GLY A 128 0.40 38.75 6.16
N PHE A 129 -0.91 38.80 6.42
CA PHE A 129 -1.54 38.11 7.55
C PHE A 129 -1.48 36.57 7.47
N GLY A 130 -1.34 36.00 6.26
CA GLY A 130 -1.19 34.56 6.04
C GLY A 130 0.13 33.93 6.55
N ARG A 131 1.08 34.72 7.05
CA ARG A 131 2.38 34.23 7.56
C ARG A 131 2.27 33.28 8.76
N HIS A 132 1.11 33.25 9.43
CA HIS A 132 0.84 32.37 10.57
C HIS A 132 0.22 31.02 10.18
N LEU A 133 -0.13 30.82 8.91
CA LEU A 133 -0.60 29.52 8.42
C LEU A 133 0.62 28.62 8.20
N HIS A 134 1.12 28.03 9.28
CA HIS A 134 2.13 26.98 9.20
C HIS A 134 1.51 25.70 8.65
N TYR A 135 2.12 25.15 7.61
CA TYR A 135 1.84 23.80 7.13
C TYR A 135 2.22 22.82 8.25
N VAL A 136 1.24 22.10 8.79
CA VAL A 136 1.45 20.94 9.67
C VAL A 136 1.42 19.68 8.81
#